data_AF-A0A6I5NWD5-F1
#
_entry.id   AF-A0A6I5NWD5-F1
#
_cell.length_a   1.000
_cell.length_b   1.000
_cell.length_c   1.000
_cell.angle_alpha   90.00
_cell.angle_beta   90.00
_cell.angle_gamma   90.00
#
_symmetry.space_group_name_H-M   'P 1'
#
loop_
_entity.id
_entity.type
_entity.pdbx_description
1 polymer ?
#
loop_
_entity_poly.entity_id
_entity_poly.type
_entity_poly.pdbx_seq_one_letter_code
_entity_poly.pdbx_strand_id
1 'polypeptide(L)'
;MGRFALLFLLVMPGVAGMVVFGVYTLIDWAALDQAYLAFEQAIQDSADLNTLFAQATKQNNHRINVFAEGVWFLLSAIVAAIGIHGMATRR
;
A
#
# COMPACT_ATOMS: atom_id res chain seq x y z
N MET A 1 19.06 -27.76 -5.93
CA MET A 1 18.09 -27.04 -6.78
C MET A 1 16.95 -26.38 -5.99
N GLY A 2 16.35 -27.03 -4.99
CA GLY A 2 15.18 -26.48 -4.27
C GLY A 2 15.39 -25.13 -3.55
N ARG A 3 16.59 -24.83 -3.04
CA ARG A 3 16.90 -23.52 -2.43
C ARG A 3 16.87 -22.37 -3.42
N PHE A 4 17.45 -22.56 -4.60
CA PHE A 4 17.39 -21.55 -5.67
C PHE A 4 15.95 -21.32 -6.12
N ALA A 5 15.14 -22.37 -6.23
CA ALA A 5 13.72 -22.22 -6.55
C ALA A 5 12.99 -21.35 -5.51
N LEU A 6 13.20 -21.57 -4.21
CA LEU A 6 12.59 -20.75 -3.15
C LEU A 6 13.08 -19.29 -3.21
N LEU A 7 14.37 -19.08 -3.48
CA LEU A 7 14.94 -17.74 -3.62
C LEU A 7 14.30 -16.97 -4.78
N PHE A 8 14.26 -17.56 -5.97
CA PHE A 8 13.79 -16.87 -7.18
C PHE A 8 12.27 -16.78 -7.29
N LEU A 9 11.51 -17.74 -6.74
CA LEU A 9 10.05 -17.78 -6.87
C LEU A 9 9.30 -17.17 -5.68
N LEU A 10 9.89 -17.16 -4.48
CA LEU A 10 9.22 -16.62 -3.29
C LEU A 10 9.96 -15.40 -2.73
N VAL A 11 11.25 -15.53 -2.44
CA VAL A 11 11.96 -14.45 -1.74
C VAL A 11 12.13 -13.21 -2.62
N MET A 12 12.69 -13.34 -3.82
CA MET A 12 12.88 -12.18 -4.69
C MET A 12 11.55 -11.51 -5.07
N PRO A 13 10.50 -12.23 -5.51
CA PRO A 13 9.22 -11.60 -5.83
C PRO A 13 8.54 -10.99 -4.60
N GLY A 14 8.61 -11.64 -3.43
CA GLY A 14 8.05 -11.10 -2.19
C GLY A 14 8.77 -9.83 -1.74
N VAL A 15 10.10 -9.79 -1.79
CA VAL A 15 10.87 -8.57 -1.46
C VAL A 15 10.61 -7.48 -2.50
N ALA A 16 10.56 -7.81 -3.79
CA ALA A 16 10.24 -6.85 -4.84
C ALA A 16 8.84 -6.26 -4.64
N GLY A 17 7.84 -7.09 -4.32
CA GLY A 17 6.50 -6.65 -3.98
C GLY A 17 6.48 -5.71 -2.77
N MET A 18 7.18 -6.06 -1.69
CA MET A 18 7.32 -5.15 -0.53
C MET A 18 7.88 -3.79 -0.92
N VAL A 19 8.92 -3.74 -1.77
CA VAL A 19 9.49 -2.46 -2.21
C VAL A 19 8.47 -1.68 -3.03
N VAL A 20 7.85 -2.30 -4.03
CA VAL A 20 6.89 -1.64 -4.92
C VAL A 20 5.69 -1.11 -4.14
N PHE A 21 4.95 -1.98 -3.45
CA PHE A 21 3.74 -1.60 -2.72
C PHE A 21 4.06 -0.69 -1.53
N GLY A 22 5.24 -0.83 -0.91
CA GLY A 22 5.68 0.08 0.14
C GLY A 22 5.91 1.51 -0.37
N VAL A 23 6.53 1.65 -1.55
CA VAL A 23 6.70 2.96 -2.20
C VAL A 23 5.34 3.56 -2.58
N TYR A 24 4.45 2.79 -3.19
CA TYR A 24 3.11 3.27 -3.54
C TYR A 24 2.27 3.64 -2.31
N THR A 25 2.35 2.86 -1.22
CA THR A 25 1.72 3.20 0.07
C THR A 25 2.15 4.59 0.55
N LEU A 26 3.44 4.93 0.47
CA LEU A 26 3.95 6.24 0.88
C LEU A 26 3.44 7.38 -0.03
N ILE A 27 3.40 7.13 -1.35
CA ILE A 27 2.88 8.10 -2.33
C ILE A 27 1.39 8.36 -2.08
N ASP A 28 0.60 7.30 -1.95
CA ASP A 28 -0.84 7.39 -1.71
C ASP A 28 -1.14 7.98 -0.33
N TRP A 29 -0.29 7.73 0.67
CA TRP A 29 -0.40 8.35 1.98
C TRP A 29 -0.23 9.88 1.89
N ALA A 30 0.77 10.35 1.14
CA ALA A 30 0.96 11.78 0.93
C ALA A 30 -0.21 12.42 0.16
N ALA A 31 -0.78 11.71 -0.83
CA ALA A 31 -1.97 12.17 -1.55
C ALA A 31 -3.21 12.21 -0.64
N LEU A 32 -3.36 11.23 0.26
CA LEU A 32 -4.42 11.20 1.25
C LEU A 32 -4.36 12.41 2.18
N ASP A 33 -3.17 12.76 2.67
CA ASP A 33 -2.95 13.91 3.54
C ASP A 33 -3.38 15.23 2.86
N GLN A 34 -2.98 15.40 1.60
CA GLN A 34 -3.42 16.54 0.79
C GLN A 34 -4.94 16.57 0.58
N ALA A 35 -5.58 15.40 0.41
CA ALA A 35 -7.03 15.31 0.28
C ALA A 35 -7.76 15.70 1.58
N TYR A 36 -7.19 15.38 2.75
CA TYR A 36 -7.72 15.84 4.04
C TYR A 36 -7.66 17.36 4.16
N LEU A 37 -6.50 17.97 3.85
CA LEU A 37 -6.33 19.42 3.89
C LEU A 37 -7.30 20.13 2.94
N ALA A 38 -7.47 19.61 1.73
CA ALA A 38 -8.40 20.17 0.75
C ALA A 38 -9.86 20.10 1.21
N PHE A 39 -10.26 19.01 1.90
CA PHE A 39 -11.59 18.88 2.47
C PHE A 39 -11.80 19.85 3.63
N GLU A 40 -10.82 19.97 4.53
CA GLU A 40 -10.87 20.92 5.65
C GLU A 40 -10.98 22.37 5.15
N GLN A 41 -10.20 22.73 4.13
CA GLN A 41 -10.27 24.04 3.50
C GLN A 41 -11.64 24.29 2.87
N ALA A 42 -12.24 23.30 2.19
CA ALA A 42 -13.58 23.45 1.62
C ALA A 42 -14.66 23.70 2.70
N ILE A 43 -14.50 23.13 3.91
CA ILE A 43 -15.37 23.44 5.05
C ILE A 43 -15.17 24.89 5.51
N GLN A 44 -13.91 25.31 5.67
CA GLN A 44 -13.59 26.67 6.12
C GLN A 44 -14.10 27.74 5.14
N ASP A 45 -13.99 27.46 3.83
CA ASP A 45 -14.49 28.32 2.76
C ASP A 45 -16.02 28.28 2.61
N SER A 46 -16.73 27.52 3.46
CA SER A 46 -18.18 27.34 3.40
C SER A 46 -18.67 26.90 2.01
N ALA A 47 -17.90 26.00 1.38
CA ALA A 47 -18.19 25.49 0.06
C ALA A 47 -19.57 24.81 -0.01
N ASP A 48 -20.15 24.78 -1.20
CA ASP A 48 -21.45 24.12 -1.39
C ASP A 48 -21.36 22.61 -1.11
N LEU A 49 -22.52 22.02 -0.81
CA LEU A 49 -22.59 20.59 -0.45
C LEU A 49 -22.03 19.69 -1.55
N ASN A 50 -22.18 20.04 -2.84
CA ASN A 50 -21.64 19.21 -3.92
C ASN A 50 -20.11 19.17 -3.88
N THR A 51 -19.48 20.33 -3.64
CA THR A 51 -18.02 20.40 -3.50
C THR A 51 -17.54 19.59 -2.30
N LEU A 52 -18.23 19.69 -1.15
CA LEU A 52 -17.91 18.90 0.04
C LEU A 52 -18.02 17.40 -0.22
N PHE A 53 -19.09 16.93 -0.88
CA PHE A 53 -19.24 15.52 -1.25
C PHE A 53 -18.16 15.04 -2.22
N ALA A 54 -17.81 15.86 -3.21
CA ALA A 54 -16.76 15.55 -4.16
C ALA A 54 -15.39 15.39 -3.46
N GLN A 55 -15.06 16.29 -2.53
CA GLN A 55 -13.80 16.23 -1.76
C GLN A 55 -13.78 15.04 -0.79
N ALA A 56 -14.89 14.76 -0.09
CA ALA A 56 -15.01 13.59 0.78
C ALA A 56 -14.83 12.27 0.00
N THR A 57 -15.37 12.21 -1.22
CA THR A 57 -15.20 11.05 -2.11
C THR A 57 -13.73 10.86 -2.50
N LYS A 58 -13.02 11.93 -2.86
CA LYS A 58 -11.57 11.87 -3.17
C LYS A 58 -10.76 11.35 -1.99
N GLN A 59 -11.02 11.88 -0.80
CA GLN A 59 -10.36 11.41 0.44
C GLN A 59 -10.62 9.92 0.65
N ASN A 60 -11.85 9.45 0.48
CA ASN A 60 -12.18 8.05 0.67
C ASN A 60 -11.49 7.14 -0.36
N ASN A 61 -11.35 7.57 -1.61
CA ASN A 61 -10.61 6.85 -2.63
C ASN A 61 -9.13 6.67 -2.23
N HIS A 62 -8.48 7.74 -1.77
CA HIS A 62 -7.09 7.64 -1.30
C HIS A 62 -6.95 6.73 -0.07
N ARG A 63 -7.92 6.71 0.85
CA ARG A 63 -7.92 5.77 1.99
C ARG A 63 -7.96 4.32 1.52
N ILE A 64 -8.78 4.03 0.52
CA ILE A 64 -8.91 2.68 -0.05
C ILE A 64 -7.59 2.28 -0.75
N ASN A 65 -6.97 3.19 -1.50
CA ASN A 65 -5.69 2.92 -2.14
C ASN A 65 -4.59 2.62 -1.13
N VAL A 66 -4.37 3.51 -0.14
CA VAL A 66 -3.40 3.28 0.94
C VAL A 66 -3.63 1.93 1.63
N PHE A 67 -4.89 1.59 1.89
CA PHE A 67 -5.23 0.29 2.47
C PHE A 67 -4.87 -0.88 1.55
N ALA A 68 -5.23 -0.81 0.27
CA ALA A 68 -4.92 -1.85 -0.71
C ALA A 68 -3.41 -2.06 -0.87
N GLU A 69 -2.65 -0.97 -1.02
CA GLU A 69 -1.19 -0.99 -1.11
C GLU A 69 -0.56 -1.58 0.17
N GLY A 70 -1.07 -1.20 1.34
CA GLY A 70 -0.62 -1.76 2.62
C GLY A 70 -0.89 -3.26 2.75
N VAL A 71 -2.04 -3.74 2.26
CA VAL A 71 -2.37 -5.18 2.23
C VAL A 71 -1.42 -5.93 1.29
N TRP A 72 -1.17 -5.39 0.09
CA TRP A 72 -0.25 -6.00 -0.88
C TRP A 72 1.20 -6.01 -0.39
N PHE A 73 1.64 -4.96 0.30
CA PHE A 73 2.91 -4.92 0.99
C PHE A 73 3.03 -6.08 1.99
N LEU A 74 2.04 -6.24 2.87
CA LEU A 74 2.06 -7.29 3.90
C LEU A 74 2.01 -8.69 3.27
N LEU A 75 1.19 -8.90 2.24
CA LEU A 75 1.12 -10.19 1.55
C LEU A 75 2.46 -10.54 0.91
N SER A 76 3.14 -9.56 0.32
CA SER A 76 4.46 -9.73 -0.25
C SER A 76 5.51 -10.08 0.81
N ALA A 77 5.41 -9.47 2.00
CA ALA A 77 6.24 -9.82 3.15
C ALA A 77 6.00 -11.26 3.63
N ILE A 78 4.75 -11.71 3.67
CA ILE A 78 4.39 -13.10 3.99
C ILE A 78 5.02 -14.06 2.97
N VAL A 79 4.91 -13.77 1.66
CA VAL A 79 5.52 -14.60 0.60
C VAL A 79 7.04 -14.69 0.78
N ALA A 80 7.71 -13.57 1.02
CA ALA A 80 9.14 -13.55 1.27
C ALA A 80 9.51 -14.37 2.52
N ALA A 81 8.76 -14.21 3.61
CA ALA A 81 8.98 -14.94 4.86
C ALA A 81 8.82 -16.47 4.69
N ILE A 82 7.82 -16.92 3.93
CA ILE A 82 7.63 -18.35 3.60
C ILE A 82 8.85 -18.88 2.83
N GLY A 83 9.34 -18.13 1.83
CA GLY A 83 10.53 -18.50 1.06
C GLY A 83 11.77 -18.61 1.94
N ILE A 84 12.01 -17.62 2.81
CA ILE A 84 13.14 -17.59 3.76
C ILE A 84 13.04 -18.77 4.74
N HIS A 85 11.87 -18.98 5.35
CA HIS A 85 11.64 -20.08 6.27
C HIS A 85 11.91 -21.44 5.59
N GLY A 86 11.40 -21.64 4.37
CA GLY A 86 11.65 -22.87 3.61
C GLY A 86 13.13 -23.13 3.32
N MET A 87 13.93 -22.08 3.08
CA MET A 87 15.38 -22.22 2.88
C MET A 87 16.15 -22.53 4.16
N ALA A 88 15.69 -21.99 5.30
CA ALA A 88 16.30 -22.19 6.61
C ALA A 88 16.00 -23.57 7.19
N THR A 89 14.78 -24.08 6.99
CA THR A 89 14.32 -25.35 7.58
C THR A 89 14.68 -26.57 6.73
N ARG A 90 14.83 -26.43 5.41
CA ARG A 90 15.35 -27.51 4.56
C ARG A 90 16.88 -27.59 4.68
N ARG A 91 17.36 -28.56 5.45
CA ARG A 91 18.75 -29.04 5.45
C ARG A 91 19.02 -29.89 4.20
#